data_AF-A0A935Q7U4-F1
#
_entry.id   AF-A0A935Q7U4-F1
#
_cell.length_a   1.000
_cell.length_b   1.000
_cell.length_c   1.000
_cell.angle_alpha   90.00
_cell.angle_beta   90.00
_cell.angle_gamma   90.00
#
_symmetry.space_group_name_H-M   'P 1'
#
loop_
_entity.id
_entity.type
_entity.pdbx_description
1 polymer ?
#
loop_
_entity_poly.entity_id
_entity_poly.type
_entity_poly.pdbx_seq_one_letter_code
_entity_poly.pdbx_strand_id
1 'polypeptide(L)'
;MKQAIIIFVTFCLAASLYAQQRVSETIITVNGNKNLQLSLDGRDYAIISSNISGNKTTISISNLEIRQHTLVVTRTGKNSNRSERISTTFNLRNRFDMLVKVNGNGSLELIETKNNLQNDNYVAMNEANFNILLRNVRNQRSVNGKRIVIDNAFSVDNNYFTTSQVVQMLRLVNSESYRLQLSKSSYPRITDRNNFGQLNNLLNSQASRNELQDYVDNYDDVYDEENYTNVAMSDANFNALLKSTQQQWQANAKLNSLTDVFNSSNNYFTAYQARQLIMLVDAEDSRLGLAKISYRTIVDPTNFNQVANLLTSQASKDQLTVFINNYNNSGTTTIAMLESDFNTLYKTIEGQYFPNQQMSSLTTTFNNTSYYFTTAQARQLIQLVSYESNRLQLAKLSYRTITDRNNFSQLYDILSSQASRNELDSYVKAYTN
;
A
#
# COMPACT_ATOMS: atom_id res chain seq x y z
N MET A 1 -9.69 39.80 33.92
CA MET A 1 -9.77 40.68 32.73
C MET A 1 -8.38 41.09 32.32
N LYS A 2 -8.14 41.15 31.00
CA LYS A 2 -6.91 41.56 30.27
C LYS A 2 -5.89 40.42 30.09
N GLN A 3 -5.36 40.14 28.91
CA GLN A 3 -5.69 40.49 27.52
C GLN A 3 -4.90 39.49 26.64
N ALA A 4 -5.49 39.00 25.57
CA ALA A 4 -4.84 38.12 24.60
C ALA A 4 -3.80 38.89 23.78
N ILE A 5 -2.67 38.25 23.46
CA ILE A 5 -1.85 38.62 22.29
C ILE A 5 -1.52 37.34 21.53
N ILE A 6 -2.22 37.18 20.42
CA ILE A 6 -1.95 36.25 19.32
C ILE A 6 -0.80 36.87 18.51
N ILE A 7 0.27 36.11 18.27
CA ILE A 7 1.28 36.47 17.27
C ILE A 7 1.29 35.37 16.20
N PHE A 8 0.76 35.73 15.03
CA PHE A 8 1.02 35.11 13.75
C PHE A 8 2.46 35.46 13.32
N VAL A 9 3.27 34.48 12.95
CA VAL A 9 4.47 34.72 12.14
C VAL A 9 4.45 33.76 10.96
N THR A 10 4.19 34.32 9.78
CA THR A 10 4.28 33.64 8.49
C THR A 10 5.56 34.10 7.77
N PHE A 11 6.34 33.10 7.36
CA PHE A 11 7.25 33.00 6.19
C PHE A 11 8.14 34.18 5.75
N CYS A 12 9.46 33.92 5.68
CA CYS A 12 10.23 33.78 4.43
C CYS A 12 11.74 33.72 4.74
N LEU A 13 12.48 32.74 4.18
CA LEU A 13 13.60 32.99 3.25
C LEU A 13 14.45 31.73 2.94
N ALA A 14 14.68 31.60 1.64
CA ALA A 14 15.85 31.06 0.94
C ALA A 14 16.16 29.56 1.01
N ALA A 15 15.71 28.85 -0.04
CA ALA A 15 16.35 27.65 -0.53
C ALA A 15 17.81 27.97 -0.95
N SER A 16 18.77 27.29 -0.33
CA SER A 16 20.09 27.09 -0.92
C SER A 16 20.17 25.64 -1.42
N LEU A 17 20.21 25.50 -2.73
CA LEU A 17 20.48 24.24 -3.42
C LEU A 17 21.96 23.89 -3.20
N TYR A 18 22.24 23.03 -2.23
CA TYR A 18 23.47 22.24 -2.24
C TYR A 18 23.13 20.85 -2.77
N ALA A 19 23.66 20.53 -3.95
CA ALA A 19 23.64 19.18 -4.48
C ALA A 19 24.51 18.30 -3.58
N GLN A 20 23.89 17.60 -2.62
CA GLN A 20 24.59 16.67 -1.75
C GLN A 20 24.81 15.37 -2.52
N GLN A 21 26.07 15.11 -2.88
CA GLN A 21 26.52 13.92 -3.59
C GLN A 21 26.20 12.68 -2.74
N ARG A 22 25.36 11.76 -3.26
CA ARG A 22 25.00 10.52 -2.55
C ARG A 22 26.23 9.60 -2.42
N VAL A 23 26.37 8.98 -1.25
CA VAL A 23 27.51 8.13 -0.89
C VAL A 23 27.17 6.67 -1.20
N SER A 24 28.01 5.98 -1.97
CA SER A 24 27.85 4.56 -2.32
C SER A 24 27.89 3.65 -1.09
N GLU A 25 27.02 2.64 -1.01
CA GLU A 25 27.02 1.64 0.07
C GLU A 25 27.71 0.33 -0.36
N THR A 26 28.45 -0.29 0.57
CA THR A 26 28.99 -1.65 0.40
C THR A 26 28.28 -2.64 1.32
N ILE A 27 27.65 -3.65 0.74
CA ILE A 27 27.04 -4.78 1.45
C ILE A 27 28.00 -5.96 1.38
N ILE A 28 28.26 -6.62 2.50
CA ILE A 28 29.13 -7.79 2.58
C ILE A 28 28.33 -8.94 3.19
N THR A 29 28.16 -10.01 2.43
CA THR A 29 27.50 -11.24 2.87
C THR A 29 28.52 -12.35 3.05
N VAL A 30 28.49 -13.03 4.19
CA VAL A 30 29.39 -14.13 4.53
C VAL A 30 28.56 -15.35 4.91
N ASN A 31 28.81 -16.51 4.28
CA ASN A 31 28.18 -17.77 4.69
C ASN A 31 28.71 -18.22 6.06
N GLY A 32 27.80 -18.60 6.96
CA GLY A 32 28.06 -19.04 8.34
C GLY A 32 28.66 -20.44 8.46
N ASN A 33 28.92 -20.86 9.72
CA ASN A 33 29.67 -22.05 10.19
C ASN A 33 31.16 -21.84 10.59
N LYS A 34 31.63 -20.60 10.76
CA LYS A 34 32.96 -20.30 11.33
C LYS A 34 32.88 -19.06 12.22
N ASN A 35 33.82 -18.85 13.14
CA ASN A 35 33.95 -17.56 13.82
C ASN A 35 34.48 -16.56 12.79
N LEU A 36 33.78 -15.43 12.62
CA LEU A 36 34.05 -14.46 11.57
C LEU A 36 34.57 -13.15 12.17
N GLN A 37 35.73 -12.71 11.70
CA GLN A 37 36.19 -11.34 11.88
C GLN A 37 36.30 -10.70 10.50
N LEU A 38 35.71 -9.52 10.36
CA LEU A 38 35.77 -8.74 9.13
C LEU A 38 36.58 -7.48 9.40
N SER A 39 37.51 -7.18 8.52
CA SER A 39 38.31 -5.97 8.54
C SER A 39 38.19 -5.27 7.19
N LEU A 40 37.81 -4.00 7.17
CA LEU A 40 37.76 -3.19 5.96
C LEU A 40 38.73 -2.02 6.12
N ASP A 41 39.70 -1.92 5.21
CA ASP A 41 40.83 -0.98 5.28
C ASP A 41 41.53 -0.96 6.65
N GLY A 42 41.61 -2.14 7.29
CA GLY A 42 42.22 -2.32 8.60
C GLY A 42 41.33 -1.94 9.79
N ARG A 43 40.08 -1.53 9.59
CA ARG A 43 39.09 -1.37 10.66
C ARG A 43 38.30 -2.65 10.85
N ASP A 44 38.26 -3.15 12.08
CA ASP A 44 37.53 -4.37 12.41
C ASP A 44 36.04 -4.11 12.68
N TYR A 45 35.19 -4.98 12.16
CA TYR A 45 33.74 -4.95 12.30
C TYR A 45 33.27 -6.21 13.03
N ALA A 46 32.52 -6.01 14.11
CA ALA A 46 31.91 -7.10 14.86
C ALA A 46 30.72 -7.67 14.08
N ILE A 47 30.73 -8.98 13.84
CA ILE A 47 29.68 -9.68 13.10
C ILE A 47 29.05 -10.76 13.99
N ILE A 48 27.72 -10.80 14.02
CA ILE A 48 26.97 -11.86 14.71
C ILE A 48 27.00 -13.12 13.83
N SER A 49 27.96 -14.00 14.08
CA SER A 49 28.11 -15.25 13.34
C SER A 49 27.00 -16.25 13.65
N SER A 50 26.39 -16.84 12.62
CA SER A 50 25.53 -18.02 12.78
C SER A 50 26.36 -19.31 12.83
N ASN A 51 26.03 -20.16 13.80
CA ASN A 51 26.65 -21.49 13.97
C ASN A 51 26.04 -22.58 13.08
N ILE A 52 25.01 -22.23 12.30
CA ILE A 52 24.26 -23.16 11.47
C ILE A 52 24.80 -23.09 10.04
N SER A 53 25.19 -24.25 9.51
CA SER A 53 25.66 -24.38 8.12
C SER A 53 24.58 -23.93 7.13
N GLY A 54 24.95 -23.09 6.17
CA GLY A 54 24.01 -22.53 5.18
C GLY A 54 23.39 -21.18 5.57
N ASN A 55 23.42 -20.79 6.84
CA ASN A 55 22.94 -19.46 7.25
C ASN A 55 23.90 -18.38 6.75
N LYS A 56 23.36 -17.30 6.19
CA LYS A 56 24.15 -16.14 5.74
C LYS A 56 24.16 -15.07 6.84
N THR A 57 25.31 -14.46 7.07
CA THR A 57 25.42 -13.23 7.85
C THR A 57 25.78 -12.09 6.92
N THR A 58 25.00 -11.01 6.94
CA THR A 58 25.24 -9.82 6.11
C THR A 58 25.58 -8.63 7.00
N ILE A 59 26.54 -7.82 6.57
CA ILE A 59 26.87 -6.53 7.16
C ILE A 59 26.88 -5.47 6.05
N SER A 60 26.24 -4.34 6.29
CA SER A 60 26.30 -3.19 5.38
C SER A 60 27.20 -2.12 5.98
N ILE A 61 28.10 -1.58 5.17
CA ILE A 61 29.05 -0.54 5.54
C ILE A 61 28.81 0.64 4.60
N SER A 62 28.32 1.73 5.17
CA SER A 62 28.06 3.00 4.49
C SER A 62 29.14 4.04 4.79
N ASN A 63 29.15 5.13 4.01
CA ASN A 63 30.11 6.23 4.12
C ASN A 63 31.56 5.88 3.78
N LEU A 64 31.74 4.92 2.87
CA LEU A 64 33.05 4.61 2.31
C LEU A 64 33.38 5.62 1.20
N GLU A 65 34.65 6.00 1.12
CA GLU A 65 35.11 6.98 0.14
C GLU A 65 35.10 6.38 -1.28
N ILE A 66 34.92 7.19 -2.32
CA ILE A 66 34.92 6.71 -3.72
C ILE A 66 36.37 6.41 -4.14
N ARG A 67 36.87 5.24 -3.74
CA ARG A 67 38.22 4.76 -4.01
C ARG A 67 38.25 3.23 -3.99
N GLN A 68 39.44 2.66 -4.12
CA GLN A 68 39.67 1.24 -3.87
C GLN A 68 39.68 0.96 -2.37
N HIS A 69 38.98 -0.10 -1.95
CA HIS A 69 38.93 -0.61 -0.58
C HIS A 69 39.50 -2.02 -0.52
N THR A 70 40.05 -2.40 0.63
CA THR A 70 40.52 -3.76 0.92
C THR A 70 39.69 -4.40 2.02
N LEU A 71 39.05 -5.51 1.70
CA LEU A 71 38.30 -6.32 2.65
C LEU A 71 39.10 -7.58 3.02
N VAL A 72 39.23 -7.83 4.31
CA VAL A 72 39.76 -9.08 4.87
C VAL A 72 38.70 -9.75 5.72
N VAL A 73 38.43 -11.03 5.42
CA VAL A 73 37.58 -11.89 6.23
C VAL A 73 38.44 -13.00 6.82
N THR A 74 38.54 -13.03 8.14
CA THR A 74 39.18 -14.11 8.88
C THR A 74 38.11 -15.08 9.36
N ARG A 75 38.29 -16.35 9.00
CA ARG A 75 37.41 -17.45 9.39
C ARG A 75 38.17 -18.42 10.27
N THR A 76 37.73 -18.61 11.51
CA THR A 76 38.34 -19.60 12.41
C THR A 76 37.41 -20.80 12.55
N GLY A 77 37.93 -21.99 12.24
CA GLY A 77 37.20 -23.24 12.42
C GLY A 77 36.95 -23.50 13.91
N LYS A 78 35.72 -23.88 14.30
CA LYS A 78 35.39 -24.13 15.71
C LYS A 78 36.20 -25.25 16.36
N ASN A 79 36.56 -26.27 15.59
CA ASN A 79 37.24 -27.48 16.06
C ASN A 79 38.70 -27.57 15.61
N SER A 80 39.21 -26.51 14.97
CA SER A 80 40.60 -26.43 14.53
C SER A 80 41.11 -25.03 14.82
N ASN A 81 42.25 -24.89 15.49
CA ASN A 81 42.95 -23.59 15.62
C ASN A 81 43.50 -23.05 14.27
N ARG A 82 43.00 -23.58 13.14
CA ARG A 82 43.29 -23.10 11.80
C ARG A 82 42.34 -21.95 11.47
N SER A 83 42.93 -20.79 11.25
CA SER A 83 42.26 -19.62 10.69
C SER A 83 42.60 -19.51 9.20
N GLU A 84 41.56 -19.27 8.40
CA GLU A 84 41.68 -18.92 6.99
C GLU A 84 41.50 -17.41 6.85
N ARG A 85 42.41 -16.74 6.15
CA ARG A 85 42.29 -15.32 5.82
C ARG A 85 41.96 -15.19 4.34
N ILE A 86 40.81 -14.61 4.05
CA ILE A 86 40.34 -14.34 2.70
C ILE A 86 40.43 -12.82 2.50
N SER A 87 41.09 -12.38 1.45
CA SER A 87 41.27 -10.95 1.15
C SER A 87 40.76 -10.64 -0.24
N THR A 88 40.11 -9.48 -0.41
CA THR A 88 39.71 -8.95 -1.72
C THR A 88 39.81 -7.44 -1.75
N THR A 89 39.99 -6.90 -2.95
CA THR A 89 39.84 -5.45 -3.18
C THR A 89 38.61 -5.20 -4.03
N PHE A 90 37.98 -4.05 -3.83
CA PHE A 90 36.88 -3.58 -4.68
C PHE A 90 36.96 -2.06 -4.83
N ASN A 91 36.48 -1.55 -5.96
CA ASN A 91 36.41 -0.12 -6.20
C ASN A 91 34.98 0.36 -5.96
N LEU A 92 34.84 1.45 -5.23
CA LEU A 92 33.58 2.17 -5.15
C LEU A 92 33.56 3.29 -6.18
N ARG A 93 32.45 3.39 -6.90
CA ARG A 93 32.23 4.40 -7.93
C ARG A 93 30.92 5.13 -7.65
N ASN A 94 30.90 6.41 -8.00
CA ASN A 94 29.72 7.24 -7.82
C ASN A 94 28.50 6.61 -8.51
N ARG A 95 27.37 6.50 -7.78
CA ARG A 95 26.09 5.92 -8.24
C ARG A 95 26.09 4.41 -8.45
N PHE A 96 27.03 3.70 -7.86
CA PHE A 96 27.04 2.24 -7.85
C PHE A 96 27.20 1.73 -6.42
N ASP A 97 26.39 0.74 -6.06
CA ASP A 97 26.49 0.00 -4.81
C ASP A 97 27.30 -1.29 -5.04
N MET A 98 27.95 -1.79 -3.99
CA MET A 98 28.84 -2.95 -4.06
C MET A 98 28.39 -4.06 -3.12
N LEU A 99 28.07 -5.24 -3.67
CA LEU A 99 27.82 -6.45 -2.89
C LEU A 99 29.02 -7.40 -2.97
N VAL A 100 29.60 -7.73 -1.83
CA VAL A 100 30.70 -8.71 -1.70
C VAL A 100 30.17 -9.96 -0.99
N LYS A 101 30.08 -11.09 -1.70
CA LYS A 101 29.71 -12.38 -1.11
C LYS A 101 30.94 -13.24 -0.88
N VAL A 102 31.02 -13.85 0.30
CA VAL A 102 32.06 -14.81 0.65
C VAL A 102 31.44 -16.19 0.86
N ASN A 103 31.65 -17.09 -0.10
CA ASN A 103 31.04 -18.41 -0.15
C ASN A 103 31.66 -19.38 0.87
N GLY A 104 30.98 -20.50 1.15
CA GLY A 104 31.39 -21.46 2.18
C GLY A 104 32.77 -22.08 1.94
N ASN A 105 33.13 -22.26 0.66
CA ASN A 105 34.44 -22.76 0.20
C ASN A 105 35.55 -21.69 0.20
N GLY A 106 35.25 -20.43 0.56
CA GLY A 106 36.21 -19.33 0.57
C GLY A 106 36.31 -18.52 -0.73
N SER A 107 35.56 -18.91 -1.77
CA SER A 107 35.44 -18.11 -3.00
C SER A 107 34.65 -16.82 -2.77
N LEU A 108 34.88 -15.82 -3.62
CA LEU A 108 34.32 -14.48 -3.52
C LEU A 108 33.51 -14.13 -4.78
N GLU A 109 32.37 -13.46 -4.60
CA GLU A 109 31.62 -12.81 -5.67
C GLU A 109 31.51 -11.32 -5.38
N LEU A 110 31.84 -10.49 -6.35
CA LEU A 110 31.67 -9.04 -6.28
C LEU A 110 30.63 -8.64 -7.31
N ILE A 111 29.59 -7.95 -6.87
CA ILE A 111 28.47 -7.54 -7.71
C ILE A 111 28.31 -6.03 -7.55
N GLU A 112 28.53 -5.31 -8.64
CA GLU A 112 28.32 -3.86 -8.71
C GLU A 112 26.95 -3.59 -9.34
N THR A 113 26.09 -2.87 -8.62
CA THR A 113 24.75 -2.53 -9.11
C THR A 113 24.66 -1.03 -9.31
N LYS A 114 24.24 -0.61 -10.51
CA LYS A 114 23.99 0.81 -10.81
C LYS A 114 22.73 1.27 -10.11
N ASN A 115 22.81 2.41 -9.44
CA ASN A 115 21.64 3.04 -8.82
C ASN A 115 20.74 3.59 -9.93
N ASN A 116 19.69 2.84 -10.26
CA ASN A 116 18.67 3.25 -11.22
C ASN A 116 17.85 4.39 -10.60
N LEU A 117 17.94 5.57 -11.20
CA LEU A 117 17.04 6.68 -10.94
C LEU A 117 15.69 6.31 -11.56
N GLN A 118 14.78 5.76 -10.77
CA GLN A 118 13.36 5.81 -11.11
C GLN A 118 12.79 7.07 -10.44
N ASN A 119 12.08 7.86 -11.24
CA ASN A 119 11.41 9.10 -10.86
C ASN A 119 10.58 8.90 -9.60
N ASP A 120 10.88 9.64 -8.55
CA ASP A 120 9.92 10.58 -7.99
C ASP A 120 10.66 11.63 -7.16
N ASN A 121 10.11 12.83 -7.10
CA ASN A 121 10.64 14.01 -6.39
C ASN A 121 10.68 13.86 -4.85
N TYR A 122 10.86 12.65 -4.33
CA TYR A 122 10.81 12.34 -2.91
C TYR A 122 12.20 12.45 -2.27
N VAL A 123 12.42 13.58 -1.61
CA VAL A 123 13.66 13.89 -0.89
C VAL A 123 13.54 13.35 0.54
N ALA A 124 14.51 12.51 0.94
CA ALA A 124 14.59 12.05 2.32
C ALA A 124 14.69 13.23 3.29
N MET A 125 14.10 13.07 4.47
CA MET A 125 14.12 14.06 5.54
C MET A 125 15.57 14.52 5.76
N ASN A 126 15.80 15.83 5.73
CA ASN A 126 17.13 16.38 5.97
C ASN A 126 17.61 16.08 7.40
N GLU A 127 18.93 16.14 7.59
CA GLU A 127 19.59 15.79 8.85
C GLU A 127 19.09 16.62 10.04
N ALA A 128 18.76 17.91 9.84
CA ALA A 128 18.27 18.78 10.91
C ALA A 128 16.89 18.34 11.43
N ASN A 129 15.95 18.09 10.51
CA ASN A 129 14.61 17.59 10.84
C ASN A 129 14.68 16.18 11.41
N PHE A 130 15.57 15.34 10.87
CA PHE A 130 15.77 13.99 11.36
C PHE A 130 16.31 13.97 12.80
N ASN A 131 17.25 14.84 13.14
CA ASN A 131 17.76 14.97 14.50
C ASN A 131 16.71 15.45 15.51
N ILE A 132 15.77 16.31 15.08
CA ILE A 132 14.61 16.71 15.89
C ILE A 132 13.72 15.50 16.16
N LEU A 133 13.37 14.74 15.12
CA LEU A 133 12.58 13.52 15.25
C LEU A 133 13.26 12.50 16.17
N LEU A 134 14.56 12.26 15.98
CA LEU A 134 15.33 11.33 16.81
C LEU A 134 15.35 11.74 18.28
N ARG A 135 15.47 13.05 18.57
CA ARG A 135 15.35 13.59 19.94
C ARG A 135 13.95 13.34 20.52
N ASN A 136 12.90 13.55 19.74
CA ASN A 136 11.52 13.31 20.17
C ASN A 136 11.27 11.84 20.50
N VAL A 137 11.83 10.92 19.71
CA VAL A 137 11.80 9.48 20.00
C VAL A 137 12.57 9.18 21.29
N ARG A 138 13.79 9.73 21.46
CA ARG A 138 14.60 9.52 22.68
C ARG A 138 13.91 9.99 23.96
N ASN A 139 13.15 11.07 23.88
CA ASN A 139 12.43 11.65 25.02
C ASN A 139 11.22 10.80 25.48
N GLN A 140 10.79 9.80 24.69
CA GLN A 140 9.71 8.91 25.09
C GLN A 140 10.18 7.92 26.16
N ARG A 141 9.48 7.92 27.31
CA ARG A 141 9.81 7.07 28.46
C ARG A 141 9.48 5.59 28.24
N SER A 142 8.45 5.28 27.44
CA SER A 142 8.00 3.91 27.19
C SER A 142 8.36 3.44 25.79
N VAL A 143 8.57 2.13 25.63
CA VAL A 143 8.86 1.50 24.34
C VAL A 143 7.67 1.70 23.36
N ASN A 144 6.43 1.64 23.86
CA ASN A 144 5.24 1.94 23.06
C ASN A 144 5.16 3.42 22.66
N GLY A 145 5.59 4.35 23.52
CA GLY A 145 5.69 5.77 23.17
C GLY A 145 6.69 6.01 22.04
N LYS A 146 7.86 5.37 22.11
CA LYS A 146 8.86 5.40 21.01
C LYS A 146 8.28 4.86 19.72
N ARG A 147 7.59 3.72 19.77
CA ARG A 147 6.90 3.13 18.62
C ARG A 147 5.92 4.11 17.99
N ILE A 148 5.03 4.73 18.77
CA ILE A 148 4.01 5.67 18.27
C ILE A 148 4.65 6.87 17.55
N VAL A 149 5.71 7.44 18.11
CA VAL A 149 6.39 8.60 17.48
C VAL A 149 7.02 8.22 16.14
N ILE A 150 7.66 7.05 16.06
CA ILE A 150 8.28 6.56 14.81
C ILE A 150 7.20 6.20 13.78
N ASP A 151 6.16 5.49 14.20
CA ASP A 151 5.03 5.05 13.36
C ASP A 151 4.32 6.27 12.74
N ASN A 152 4.01 7.29 13.56
CA ASN A 152 3.43 8.54 13.07
C ASN A 152 4.33 9.26 12.06
N ALA A 153 5.65 9.14 12.18
CA ALA A 153 6.58 9.75 11.24
C ALA A 153 6.55 9.05 9.87
N PHE A 154 6.30 7.73 9.83
CA PHE A 154 6.16 6.96 8.59
C PHE A 154 4.78 7.13 7.93
N SER A 155 3.74 7.43 8.70
CA SER A 155 2.38 7.62 8.18
C SER A 155 2.12 8.95 7.45
N VAL A 156 3.12 9.83 7.36
CA VAL A 156 2.99 11.11 6.64
C VAL A 156 3.41 10.93 5.18
N ASP A 157 2.50 11.20 4.25
CA ASP A 157 2.68 10.90 2.81
C ASP A 157 3.85 11.61 2.13
N ASN A 158 4.28 12.75 2.67
CA ASN A 158 5.41 13.52 2.15
C ASN A 158 6.69 13.36 2.96
N ASN A 159 6.72 12.41 3.89
CA ASN A 159 7.86 12.21 4.78
C ASN A 159 8.65 10.97 4.39
N TYR A 160 9.76 11.21 3.70
CA TYR A 160 10.63 10.16 3.19
C TYR A 160 11.89 10.02 4.03
N PHE A 161 12.47 8.83 4.02
CA PHE A 161 13.64 8.51 4.82
C PHE A 161 14.66 7.75 4.00
N THR A 162 15.91 7.82 4.44
CA THR A 162 16.90 6.80 4.09
C THR A 162 16.72 5.61 5.01
N THR A 163 17.12 4.45 4.54
CA THR A 163 17.18 3.23 5.33
C THR A 163 18.01 3.43 6.61
N SER A 164 19.12 4.17 6.52
CA SER A 164 19.96 4.50 7.68
C SER A 164 19.21 5.32 8.74
N GLN A 165 18.40 6.30 8.34
CA GLN A 165 17.58 7.10 9.26
C GLN A 165 16.54 6.22 9.98
N VAL A 166 15.90 5.33 9.25
CA VAL A 166 14.97 4.35 9.80
C VAL A 166 15.69 3.43 10.80
N VAL A 167 16.83 2.86 10.43
CA VAL A 167 17.64 2.01 11.31
C VAL A 167 18.01 2.73 12.61
N GLN A 168 18.42 4.01 12.53
CA GLN A 168 18.75 4.81 13.71
C GLN A 168 17.55 4.98 14.67
N MET A 169 16.34 5.16 14.14
CA MET A 169 15.13 5.26 14.95
C MET A 169 14.76 3.91 15.56
N LEU A 170 14.77 2.83 14.78
CA LEU A 170 14.35 1.50 15.24
C LEU A 170 15.32 0.91 16.26
N ARG A 171 16.60 1.31 16.27
CA ARG A 171 17.56 0.98 17.35
C ARG A 171 17.12 1.48 18.73
N LEU A 172 16.29 2.52 18.80
CA LEU A 172 15.78 3.05 20.08
C LEU A 172 14.62 2.21 20.64
N VAL A 173 14.05 1.29 19.85
CA VAL A 173 12.91 0.45 20.19
C VAL A 173 13.38 -0.93 20.62
N ASN A 174 13.33 -1.20 21.94
CA ASN A 174 13.71 -2.49 22.51
C ASN A 174 12.54 -3.50 22.52
N SER A 175 11.88 -3.67 21.38
CA SER A 175 10.85 -4.68 21.14
C SER A 175 10.99 -5.18 19.71
N GLU A 176 11.18 -6.48 19.54
CA GLU A 176 11.34 -7.07 18.20
C GLU A 176 10.06 -6.98 17.38
N SER A 177 8.88 -7.26 17.97
CA SER A 177 7.60 -7.16 17.28
C SER A 177 7.34 -5.74 16.79
N TYR A 178 7.71 -4.72 17.58
CA TYR A 178 7.59 -3.33 17.15
C TYR A 178 8.62 -2.95 16.10
N ARG A 179 9.84 -3.48 16.16
CA ARG A 179 10.85 -3.25 15.11
C ARG A 179 10.37 -3.84 13.79
N LEU A 180 9.83 -5.06 13.78
CA LEU A 180 9.27 -5.68 12.59
C LEU A 180 8.11 -4.85 12.01
N GLN A 181 7.16 -4.45 12.85
CA GLN A 181 6.04 -3.60 12.44
C GLN A 181 6.52 -2.29 11.82
N LEU A 182 7.43 -1.58 12.50
CA LEU A 182 7.97 -0.30 12.03
C LEU A 182 8.82 -0.46 10.77
N SER A 183 9.52 -1.59 10.60
CA SER A 183 10.24 -1.89 9.36
C SER A 183 9.26 -1.92 8.19
N LYS A 184 8.20 -2.74 8.27
CA LYS A 184 7.17 -2.81 7.22
C LYS A 184 6.54 -1.45 6.94
N SER A 185 6.13 -0.72 7.99
CA SER A 185 5.55 0.63 7.85
C SER A 185 6.47 1.63 7.14
N SER A 186 7.79 1.48 7.31
CA SER A 186 8.75 2.40 6.71
C SER A 186 9.00 2.16 5.22
N TYR A 187 8.79 0.93 4.71
CA TYR A 187 9.17 0.54 3.35
C TYR A 187 8.64 1.46 2.24
N PRO A 188 7.36 1.90 2.25
CA PRO A 188 6.81 2.81 1.25
C PRO A 188 7.43 4.21 1.27
N ARG A 189 8.21 4.54 2.31
CA ARG A 189 8.81 5.86 2.55
C ARG A 189 10.33 5.83 2.41
N ILE A 190 10.92 4.74 1.94
CA ILE A 190 12.36 4.59 1.75
C ILE A 190 12.79 5.12 0.38
N THR A 191 13.76 6.03 0.38
CA THR A 191 14.34 6.60 -0.85
C THR A 191 15.48 5.77 -1.44
N ASP A 192 16.05 4.85 -0.67
CA ASP A 192 17.17 3.97 -1.01
C ASP A 192 16.78 2.51 -0.77
N ARG A 193 15.77 2.02 -1.52
CA ARG A 193 15.15 0.70 -1.32
C ARG A 193 16.14 -0.46 -1.37
N ASN A 194 17.19 -0.36 -2.19
CA ASN A 194 18.30 -1.32 -2.25
C ASN A 194 18.94 -1.58 -0.88
N ASN A 195 18.89 -0.59 0.01
CA ASN A 195 19.53 -0.65 1.33
C ASN A 195 18.58 -1.21 2.40
N PHE A 196 17.28 -1.37 2.11
CA PHE A 196 16.26 -1.70 3.09
C PHE A 196 16.54 -3.00 3.87
N GLY A 197 17.27 -3.94 3.25
CA GLY A 197 17.76 -5.15 3.90
C GLY A 197 18.57 -4.91 5.19
N GLN A 198 19.09 -3.69 5.43
CA GLN A 198 19.74 -3.32 6.70
C GLN A 198 18.83 -3.49 7.92
N LEU A 199 17.51 -3.35 7.78
CA LEU A 199 16.57 -3.48 8.89
C LEU A 199 16.51 -4.92 9.44
N ASN A 200 16.92 -5.92 8.65
CA ASN A 200 17.05 -7.30 9.11
C ASN A 200 18.04 -7.45 10.27
N ASN A 201 19.03 -6.56 10.38
CA ASN A 201 20.00 -6.55 11.48
C ASN A 201 19.37 -6.13 12.82
N LEU A 202 18.16 -5.58 12.80
CA LEU A 202 17.41 -5.17 13.98
C LEU A 202 16.45 -6.26 14.47
N LEU A 203 16.32 -7.37 13.74
CA LEU A 203 15.42 -8.48 14.05
C LEU A 203 16.24 -9.70 14.48
N ASN A 204 15.94 -10.25 15.65
CA ASN A 204 16.73 -11.35 16.21
C ASN A 204 16.27 -12.71 15.66
N SER A 205 14.96 -12.90 15.45
CA SER A 205 14.41 -14.17 14.98
C SER A 205 14.42 -14.29 13.46
N GLN A 206 14.65 -15.51 12.97
CA GLN A 206 14.57 -15.80 11.54
C GLN A 206 13.15 -15.61 11.00
N ALA A 207 12.13 -15.91 11.82
CA ALA A 207 10.73 -15.72 11.45
C ALA A 207 10.43 -14.26 11.10
N SER A 208 10.81 -13.30 11.95
CA SER A 208 10.64 -11.86 11.68
C SER A 208 11.37 -11.41 10.41
N ARG A 209 12.56 -11.96 10.14
CA ARG A 209 13.34 -11.61 8.93
C ARG A 209 12.68 -12.15 7.66
N ASN A 210 12.21 -13.40 7.70
CA ASN A 210 11.45 -13.97 6.58
C ASN A 210 10.17 -13.16 6.35
N GLU A 211 9.44 -12.84 7.42
CA GLU A 211 8.21 -12.06 7.33
C GLU A 211 8.42 -10.64 6.78
N LEU A 212 9.57 -10.01 7.07
CA LEU A 212 9.94 -8.72 6.48
C LEU A 212 10.33 -8.87 5.01
N GLN A 213 11.05 -9.94 4.65
CA GLN A 213 11.44 -10.22 3.27
C GLN A 213 10.23 -10.54 2.41
N ASP A 214 9.32 -11.40 2.86
CA ASP A 214 8.07 -11.73 2.17
C ASP A 214 7.21 -10.47 1.92
N TYR A 215 7.21 -9.54 2.88
CA TYR A 215 6.54 -8.24 2.72
C TYR A 215 7.20 -7.38 1.63
N VAL A 216 8.53 -7.33 1.59
CA VAL A 216 9.28 -6.57 0.58
C VAL A 216 9.10 -7.17 -0.80
N ASP A 217 9.26 -8.49 -0.92
CA ASP A 217 9.14 -9.21 -2.19
C ASP A 217 7.71 -9.06 -2.77
N ASN A 218 6.68 -9.20 -1.94
CA ASN A 218 5.29 -8.95 -2.36
C ASN A 218 5.05 -7.48 -2.72
N TYR A 219 5.68 -6.54 -2.00
CA TYR A 219 5.56 -5.12 -2.32
C TYR A 219 6.26 -4.77 -3.65
N ASP A 220 7.39 -5.40 -3.96
CA ASP A 220 8.17 -5.12 -5.17
C ASP A 220 7.70 -5.91 -6.39
N ASP A 221 7.14 -7.13 -6.23
CA ASP A 221 6.42 -7.86 -7.29
C ASP A 221 5.19 -7.08 -7.79
N VAL A 222 4.67 -6.14 -6.97
CA VAL A 222 3.61 -5.18 -7.31
C VAL A 222 4.16 -3.92 -8.03
N TYR A 223 5.49 -3.76 -8.13
CA TYR A 223 6.17 -2.55 -8.61
C TYR A 223 7.19 -2.76 -9.75
N ASP A 224 7.24 -3.95 -10.38
CA ASP A 224 7.99 -4.17 -11.62
C ASP A 224 7.07 -3.98 -12.86
N GLU A 225 7.40 -2.93 -13.62
CA GLU A 225 7.00 -2.49 -14.98
C GLU A 225 5.57 -2.73 -15.55
N GLU A 226 4.98 -1.61 -16.00
CA GLU A 226 3.86 -1.45 -16.96
C GLU A 226 2.39 -1.45 -16.51
N ASN A 227 2.02 -1.73 -15.26
CA ASN A 227 0.61 -1.61 -14.86
C ASN A 227 0.42 -1.00 -13.48
N TYR A 228 -0.34 0.10 -13.41
CA TYR A 228 -0.89 0.61 -12.16
C TYR A 228 -1.67 -0.49 -11.43
N THR A 229 -1.12 -1.11 -10.40
CA THR A 229 -1.86 -2.02 -9.52
C THR A 229 -1.93 -1.48 -8.11
N ASN A 230 -3.07 -0.85 -7.79
CA ASN A 230 -3.94 -1.27 -6.69
C ASN A 230 -3.23 -1.91 -5.48
N VAL A 231 -2.51 -1.12 -4.68
CA VAL A 231 -1.73 -1.61 -3.51
C VAL A 231 -2.64 -1.81 -2.30
N ALA A 232 -2.59 -2.99 -1.68
CA ALA A 232 -3.39 -3.29 -0.49
C ALA A 232 -3.11 -2.34 0.68
N MET A 233 -4.16 -2.05 1.43
CA MET A 233 -4.16 -1.18 2.60
C MET A 233 -3.11 -1.68 3.59
N SER A 234 -2.26 -0.77 4.07
CA SER A 234 -1.23 -1.12 5.05
C SER A 234 -1.86 -1.67 6.34
N ASP A 235 -1.15 -2.56 7.04
CA ASP A 235 -1.64 -3.13 8.30
C ASP A 235 -1.98 -2.06 9.36
N ALA A 236 -1.30 -0.92 9.34
CA ALA A 236 -1.61 0.20 10.25
C ALA A 236 -2.97 0.83 9.94
N ASN A 237 -3.22 1.16 8.66
CA ASN A 237 -4.49 1.70 8.21
C ASN A 237 -5.61 0.67 8.37
N PHE A 238 -5.31 -0.58 8.07
CA PHE A 238 -6.21 -1.71 8.25
C PHE A 238 -6.58 -1.91 9.72
N ASN A 239 -5.62 -1.90 10.65
CA ASN A 239 -5.89 -2.06 12.08
C ASN A 239 -6.67 -0.85 12.64
N ALA A 240 -6.37 0.36 12.16
CA ALA A 240 -7.13 1.56 12.53
C ALA A 240 -8.60 1.46 12.06
N LEU A 241 -8.80 1.02 10.82
CA LEU A 241 -10.10 0.77 10.22
C LEU A 241 -10.86 -0.37 10.93
N LEU A 242 -10.18 -1.48 11.22
CA LEU A 242 -10.75 -2.61 11.93
C LEU A 242 -11.24 -2.17 13.31
N LYS A 243 -10.41 -1.41 14.03
CA LYS A 243 -10.74 -0.87 15.35
C LYS A 243 -11.90 0.13 15.29
N SER A 244 -11.90 1.07 14.34
CA SER A 244 -12.97 2.05 14.21
C SER A 244 -14.30 1.38 13.87
N THR A 245 -14.29 0.37 13.01
CA THR A 245 -15.47 -0.43 12.66
C THR A 245 -15.96 -1.26 13.85
N GLN A 246 -15.05 -1.87 14.62
CA GLN A 246 -15.40 -2.62 15.84
C GLN A 246 -16.08 -1.75 16.91
N GLN A 247 -15.69 -0.47 17.02
CA GLN A 247 -16.26 0.47 17.99
C GLN A 247 -17.68 0.92 17.66
N GLN A 248 -18.18 0.65 16.45
CA GLN A 248 -19.55 0.97 16.08
C GLN A 248 -20.51 -0.08 16.67
N TRP A 249 -21.31 0.29 17.66
CA TRP A 249 -22.19 -0.65 18.36
C TRP A 249 -23.43 -1.07 17.54
N GLN A 250 -23.84 -0.26 16.57
CA GLN A 250 -25.00 -0.55 15.71
C GLN A 250 -24.61 -1.41 14.50
N ALA A 251 -25.30 -2.53 14.29
CA ALA A 251 -25.04 -3.44 13.18
C ALA A 251 -25.12 -2.75 11.80
N ASN A 252 -26.11 -1.88 11.59
CA ASN A 252 -26.27 -1.14 10.34
C ASN A 252 -25.15 -0.10 10.13
N ALA A 253 -24.63 0.49 11.20
CA ALA A 253 -23.50 1.44 11.11
C ALA A 253 -22.22 0.72 10.66
N LYS A 254 -21.95 -0.47 11.22
CA LYS A 254 -20.82 -1.33 10.77
C LYS A 254 -20.94 -1.68 9.29
N LEU A 255 -22.14 -2.13 8.88
CA LEU A 255 -22.39 -2.50 7.50
C LEU A 255 -22.14 -1.33 6.55
N ASN A 256 -22.71 -0.16 6.83
CA ASN A 256 -22.52 1.04 5.99
C ASN A 256 -21.06 1.45 5.91
N SER A 257 -20.33 1.47 7.03
CA SER A 257 -18.91 1.80 7.03
C SER A 257 -18.06 0.81 6.22
N LEU A 258 -18.35 -0.49 6.32
CA LEU A 258 -17.66 -1.50 5.52
C LEU A 258 -18.00 -1.40 4.03
N THR A 259 -19.26 -1.10 3.69
CA THR A 259 -19.69 -0.83 2.32
C THR A 259 -18.93 0.37 1.74
N ASP A 260 -18.84 1.49 2.46
CA ASP A 260 -18.10 2.68 2.03
C ASP A 260 -16.61 2.38 1.82
N VAL A 261 -16.03 1.61 2.75
CA VAL A 261 -14.62 1.21 2.73
C VAL A 261 -14.28 0.40 1.49
N PHE A 262 -15.09 -0.61 1.15
CA PHE A 262 -14.86 -1.47 -0.01
C PHE A 262 -15.25 -0.81 -1.34
N ASN A 263 -16.14 0.19 -1.34
CA ASN A 263 -16.50 0.97 -2.53
C ASN A 263 -15.50 2.09 -2.87
N SER A 264 -14.56 2.40 -2.00
CA SER A 264 -13.52 3.40 -2.27
C SER A 264 -12.55 2.90 -3.34
N SER A 265 -12.44 3.63 -4.45
CA SER A 265 -11.56 3.32 -5.59
C SER A 265 -10.06 3.37 -5.26
N ASN A 266 -9.70 3.87 -4.09
CA ASN A 266 -8.32 3.99 -3.62
C ASN A 266 -7.97 2.98 -2.52
N ASN A 267 -8.95 2.20 -2.02
CA ASN A 267 -8.72 1.22 -0.96
C ASN A 267 -8.66 -0.18 -1.57
N TYR A 268 -7.47 -0.77 -1.59
CA TYR A 268 -7.29 -2.18 -1.94
C TYR A 268 -7.02 -3.00 -0.69
N PHE A 269 -7.28 -4.29 -0.72
CA PHE A 269 -7.17 -5.18 0.44
C PHE A 269 -6.57 -6.51 0.01
N THR A 270 -5.91 -7.19 0.94
CA THR A 270 -5.73 -8.63 0.78
C THR A 270 -7.04 -9.36 1.10
N ALA A 271 -7.23 -10.56 0.57
CA ALA A 271 -8.36 -11.42 0.88
C ALA A 271 -8.45 -11.70 2.39
N TYR A 272 -7.30 -11.76 3.07
CA TYR A 272 -7.23 -11.89 4.53
C TYR A 272 -7.78 -10.65 5.25
N GLN A 273 -7.37 -9.45 4.82
CA GLN A 273 -7.88 -8.18 5.38
C GLN A 273 -9.38 -8.02 5.13
N ALA A 274 -9.85 -8.29 3.92
CA ALA A 274 -11.26 -8.26 3.59
C ALA A 274 -12.05 -9.28 4.43
N ARG A 275 -11.53 -10.49 4.61
CA ARG A 275 -12.13 -11.52 5.48
C ARG A 275 -12.31 -11.00 6.91
N GLN A 276 -11.27 -10.42 7.51
CA GLN A 276 -11.30 -9.90 8.88
C GLN A 276 -12.38 -8.81 9.06
N LEU A 277 -12.54 -7.92 8.08
CA LEU A 277 -13.58 -6.87 8.09
C LEU A 277 -14.99 -7.45 7.90
N ILE A 278 -15.18 -8.33 6.92
CA ILE A 278 -16.49 -8.94 6.62
C ILE A 278 -16.98 -9.81 7.78
N MET A 279 -16.06 -10.43 8.52
CA MET A 279 -16.38 -11.23 9.71
C MET A 279 -16.99 -10.40 10.85
N LEU A 280 -16.88 -9.05 10.83
CA LEU A 280 -17.51 -8.16 11.83
C LEU A 280 -19.03 -8.03 11.69
N VAL A 281 -19.60 -8.48 10.58
CA VAL A 281 -21.04 -8.46 10.30
C VAL A 281 -21.59 -9.87 10.45
N ASP A 282 -22.73 -10.06 11.11
CA ASP A 282 -23.27 -11.40 11.37
C ASP A 282 -24.26 -11.88 10.31
N ALA A 283 -25.04 -10.97 9.73
CA ALA A 283 -26.06 -11.31 8.74
C ALA A 283 -25.44 -11.84 7.44
N GLU A 284 -25.89 -13.01 6.98
CA GLU A 284 -25.33 -13.69 5.81
C GLU A 284 -25.51 -12.87 4.53
N ASP A 285 -26.69 -12.31 4.29
CA ASP A 285 -26.95 -11.47 3.10
C ASP A 285 -26.00 -10.26 3.05
N SER A 286 -25.70 -9.67 4.20
CA SER A 286 -24.75 -8.57 4.33
C SER A 286 -23.31 -9.02 4.07
N ARG A 287 -22.90 -10.20 4.57
CA ARG A 287 -21.58 -10.78 4.27
C ARG A 287 -21.43 -11.08 2.78
N LEU A 288 -22.47 -11.58 2.14
CA LEU A 288 -22.49 -11.84 0.71
C LEU A 288 -22.37 -10.54 -0.09
N GLY A 289 -23.09 -9.49 0.31
CA GLY A 289 -22.96 -8.15 -0.26
C GLY A 289 -21.52 -7.65 -0.17
N LEU A 290 -20.94 -7.62 1.03
CA LEU A 290 -19.56 -7.15 1.24
C LEU A 290 -18.52 -8.02 0.52
N ALA A 291 -18.71 -9.34 0.44
CA ALA A 291 -17.86 -10.22 -0.35
C ALA A 291 -17.87 -9.83 -1.83
N LYS A 292 -19.05 -9.59 -2.42
CA LYS A 292 -19.15 -9.15 -3.83
C LYS A 292 -18.47 -7.79 -4.06
N ILE A 293 -18.62 -6.82 -3.14
CA ILE A 293 -17.97 -5.49 -3.29
C ILE A 293 -16.47 -5.61 -3.12
N SER A 294 -16.02 -6.27 -2.04
CA SER A 294 -14.59 -6.39 -1.72
C SER A 294 -13.80 -7.08 -2.82
N TYR A 295 -14.36 -8.04 -3.56
CA TYR A 295 -13.64 -8.76 -4.63
C TYR A 295 -12.96 -7.83 -5.64
N ARG A 296 -13.56 -6.67 -5.91
CA ARG A 296 -13.06 -5.64 -6.84
C ARG A 296 -11.77 -4.98 -6.39
N THR A 297 -11.55 -4.96 -5.08
CA THR A 297 -10.43 -4.29 -4.43
C THR A 297 -9.42 -5.28 -3.87
N ILE A 298 -9.56 -6.57 -4.17
CA ILE A 298 -8.61 -7.59 -3.72
C ILE A 298 -7.38 -7.64 -4.60
N VAL A 299 -6.21 -7.58 -3.97
CA VAL A 299 -4.92 -7.67 -4.66
C VAL A 299 -4.46 -9.11 -4.90
N ASP A 300 -4.95 -10.05 -4.09
CA ASP A 300 -4.64 -11.49 -4.14
C ASP A 300 -5.92 -12.34 -4.37
N PRO A 301 -6.60 -12.20 -5.54
CA PRO A 301 -7.88 -12.84 -5.79
C PRO A 301 -7.84 -14.38 -5.74
N THR A 302 -6.66 -14.99 -5.90
CA THR A 302 -6.44 -16.44 -5.71
C THR A 302 -6.75 -16.91 -4.29
N ASN A 303 -6.63 -16.03 -3.29
CA ASN A 303 -6.88 -16.30 -1.88
C ASN A 303 -8.31 -15.94 -1.45
N PHE A 304 -9.17 -15.53 -2.38
CA PHE A 304 -10.52 -15.04 -2.08
C PHE A 304 -11.46 -16.12 -1.54
N ASN A 305 -11.10 -17.40 -1.69
CA ASN A 305 -11.78 -18.51 -1.02
C ASN A 305 -11.88 -18.30 0.51
N GLN A 306 -10.92 -17.59 1.12
CA GLN A 306 -10.96 -17.23 2.53
C GLN A 306 -12.16 -16.34 2.89
N VAL A 307 -12.56 -15.43 2.00
CA VAL A 307 -13.77 -14.59 2.16
C VAL A 307 -15.02 -15.42 1.87
N ALA A 308 -15.01 -16.22 0.80
CA ALA A 308 -16.15 -17.09 0.45
C ALA A 308 -16.50 -18.07 1.58
N ASN A 309 -15.51 -18.53 2.35
CA ASN A 309 -15.68 -19.39 3.52
C ASN A 309 -16.41 -18.71 4.71
N LEU A 310 -16.69 -17.40 4.66
CA LEU A 310 -17.55 -16.73 5.64
C LEU A 310 -19.05 -16.96 5.39
N LEU A 311 -19.41 -17.38 4.18
CA LEU A 311 -20.79 -17.69 3.79
C LEU A 311 -21.10 -19.13 4.21
N THR A 312 -22.25 -19.35 4.86
CA THR A 312 -22.61 -20.67 5.37
C THR A 312 -23.49 -21.44 4.39
N SER A 313 -24.40 -20.77 3.69
CA SER A 313 -25.30 -21.40 2.73
C SER A 313 -24.63 -21.64 1.37
N GLN A 314 -25.00 -22.75 0.73
CA GLN A 314 -24.54 -23.06 -0.63
C GLN A 314 -25.07 -22.04 -1.65
N ALA A 315 -26.31 -21.57 -1.48
CA ALA A 315 -26.91 -20.56 -2.34
C ALA A 315 -26.10 -19.26 -2.39
N SER A 316 -25.63 -18.73 -1.24
CA SER A 316 -24.78 -17.55 -1.19
C SER A 316 -23.42 -17.77 -1.87
N LYS A 317 -22.83 -18.95 -1.72
CA LYS A 317 -21.55 -19.32 -2.37
C LYS A 317 -21.70 -19.43 -3.89
N ASP A 318 -22.80 -20.01 -4.36
CA ASP A 318 -23.10 -20.12 -5.78
C ASP A 318 -23.30 -18.72 -6.39
N GLN A 319 -24.04 -17.84 -5.70
CA GLN A 319 -24.20 -16.45 -6.12
C GLN A 319 -22.87 -15.69 -6.17
N LEU A 320 -21.99 -15.87 -5.19
CA LEU A 320 -20.66 -15.25 -5.19
C LEU A 320 -19.79 -15.79 -6.33
N THR A 321 -19.87 -17.09 -6.60
CA THR A 321 -19.12 -17.73 -7.69
C THR A 321 -19.57 -17.20 -9.06
N VAL A 322 -20.88 -17.11 -9.30
CA VAL A 322 -21.42 -16.50 -10.52
C VAL A 322 -20.95 -15.06 -10.67
N PHE A 323 -20.98 -14.27 -9.58
CA PHE A 323 -20.48 -12.89 -9.58
C PHE A 323 -18.99 -12.81 -9.96
N ILE A 324 -18.13 -13.62 -9.33
CA ILE A 324 -16.68 -13.67 -9.59
C ILE A 324 -16.41 -14.06 -11.05
N ASN A 325 -17.09 -15.10 -11.55
CA ASN A 325 -16.95 -15.54 -12.93
C ASN A 325 -17.36 -14.46 -13.92
N ASN A 326 -18.47 -13.75 -13.66
CA ASN A 326 -18.90 -12.64 -14.50
C ASN A 326 -17.89 -11.48 -14.47
N TYR A 327 -17.32 -11.17 -13.30
CA TYR A 327 -16.30 -10.13 -13.17
C TYR A 327 -15.05 -10.45 -13.99
N ASN A 328 -14.51 -11.66 -13.84
CA ASN A 328 -13.27 -12.08 -14.50
C ASN A 328 -13.41 -12.19 -16.01
N ASN A 329 -14.60 -12.55 -16.52
CA ASN A 329 -14.86 -12.65 -17.95
C ASN A 329 -15.15 -11.30 -18.64
N SER A 330 -15.38 -10.22 -17.89
CA SER A 330 -15.86 -8.96 -18.48
C SER A 330 -14.76 -8.02 -18.99
N GLY A 331 -13.47 -8.23 -18.66
CA GLY A 331 -12.33 -7.47 -19.21
C GLY A 331 -12.31 -5.95 -18.96
N THR A 332 -13.39 -5.37 -18.44
CA THR A 332 -13.54 -3.95 -18.13
C THR A 332 -13.93 -3.79 -16.67
N THR A 333 -13.18 -2.94 -15.96
CA THR A 333 -13.17 -2.68 -14.51
C THR A 333 -14.43 -2.04 -13.94
N THR A 334 -15.56 -2.13 -14.63
CA THR A 334 -16.77 -1.38 -14.34
C THR A 334 -17.90 -2.35 -14.04
N ILE A 335 -18.00 -2.81 -12.79
CA ILE A 335 -19.16 -3.61 -12.35
C ILE A 335 -20.23 -2.69 -11.79
N ALA A 336 -21.48 -2.91 -12.21
CA ALA A 336 -22.63 -2.20 -11.69
C ALA A 336 -22.72 -2.26 -10.16
N MET A 337 -23.31 -1.23 -9.58
CA MET A 337 -23.64 -1.12 -8.16
C MET A 337 -24.44 -2.35 -7.74
N LEU A 338 -24.15 -2.92 -6.57
CA LEU A 338 -24.91 -4.06 -6.08
C LEU A 338 -26.36 -3.67 -5.78
N GLU A 339 -27.27 -4.63 -5.90
CA GLU A 339 -28.70 -4.40 -5.73
C GLU A 339 -29.07 -3.86 -4.34
N SER A 340 -28.35 -4.26 -3.27
CA SER A 340 -28.55 -3.73 -1.91
C SER A 340 -28.20 -2.25 -1.80
N ASP A 341 -27.07 -1.86 -2.37
CA ASP A 341 -26.56 -0.47 -2.34
C ASP A 341 -27.42 0.40 -3.25
N PHE A 342 -27.79 -0.14 -4.41
CA PHE A 342 -28.73 0.45 -5.33
C PHE A 342 -30.08 0.71 -4.67
N ASN A 343 -30.65 -0.28 -3.96
CA ASN A 343 -31.92 -0.12 -3.25
C ASN A 343 -31.86 0.94 -2.16
N THR A 344 -30.71 1.06 -1.48
CA THR A 344 -30.48 2.09 -0.47
C THR A 344 -30.42 3.46 -1.12
N LEU A 345 -29.58 3.63 -2.14
CA LEU A 345 -29.45 4.86 -2.93
C LEU A 345 -30.78 5.30 -3.53
N TYR A 346 -31.50 4.36 -4.15
CA TYR A 346 -32.81 4.59 -4.75
C TYR A 346 -33.79 5.13 -3.72
N LYS A 347 -33.95 4.45 -2.57
CA LYS A 347 -34.85 4.91 -1.49
C LYS A 347 -34.42 6.25 -0.90
N THR A 348 -33.12 6.51 -0.76
CA THR A 348 -32.61 7.80 -0.27
C THR A 348 -32.98 8.94 -1.20
N ILE A 349 -32.89 8.75 -2.52
CA ILE A 349 -33.24 9.77 -3.51
C ILE A 349 -34.76 9.88 -3.67
N GLU A 350 -35.47 8.75 -3.70
CA GLU A 350 -36.94 8.68 -3.77
C GLU A 350 -37.60 9.42 -2.60
N GLY A 351 -37.05 9.28 -1.38
CA GLY A 351 -37.56 9.94 -0.18
C GLY A 351 -37.35 11.46 -0.11
N GLN A 352 -36.70 12.09 -1.11
CA GLN A 352 -36.49 13.53 -1.14
C GLN A 352 -37.76 14.27 -1.59
N TYR A 353 -38.22 15.22 -0.79
CA TYR A 353 -39.49 15.94 -1.02
C TYR A 353 -39.48 16.87 -2.23
N PHE A 354 -38.33 17.44 -2.59
CA PHE A 354 -38.25 18.48 -3.63
C PHE A 354 -37.63 17.93 -4.93
N PRO A 355 -38.29 18.10 -6.10
CA PRO A 355 -37.77 17.62 -7.39
C PRO A 355 -36.35 18.11 -7.73
N ASN A 356 -36.00 19.34 -7.32
CA ASN A 356 -34.66 19.89 -7.53
C ASN A 356 -33.59 19.17 -6.68
N GLN A 357 -33.95 18.68 -5.49
CA GLN A 357 -33.04 17.89 -4.66
C GLN A 357 -32.78 16.53 -5.30
N GLN A 358 -33.83 15.88 -5.81
CA GLN A 358 -33.73 14.60 -6.53
C GLN A 358 -32.81 14.75 -7.75
N MET A 359 -33.02 15.81 -8.55
CA MET A 359 -32.18 16.11 -9.71
C MET A 359 -30.71 16.35 -9.33
N SER A 360 -30.45 17.13 -8.27
CA SER A 360 -29.09 17.38 -7.79
C SER A 360 -28.40 16.10 -7.31
N SER A 361 -29.13 15.26 -6.58
CA SER A 361 -28.62 13.98 -6.06
C SER A 361 -28.30 13.02 -7.19
N LEU A 362 -29.20 12.86 -8.16
CA LEU A 362 -28.99 12.01 -9.34
C LEU A 362 -27.84 12.52 -10.21
N THR A 363 -27.72 13.83 -10.39
CA THR A 363 -26.61 14.44 -11.12
C THR A 363 -25.27 14.16 -10.44
N THR A 364 -25.22 14.25 -9.10
CA THR A 364 -24.02 13.91 -8.32
C THR A 364 -23.69 12.42 -8.43
N THR A 365 -24.71 11.57 -8.32
CA THR A 365 -24.60 10.10 -8.45
C THR A 365 -24.01 9.69 -9.80
N PHE A 366 -24.56 10.17 -10.92
CA PHE A 366 -24.04 9.81 -12.25
C PHE A 366 -22.72 10.53 -12.60
N ASN A 367 -22.40 11.64 -11.92
CA ASN A 367 -21.10 12.27 -12.07
C ASN A 367 -19.98 11.58 -11.28
N ASN A 368 -20.30 10.74 -10.29
CA ASN A 368 -19.30 10.00 -9.55
C ASN A 368 -18.71 8.89 -10.43
N THR A 369 -17.44 9.03 -10.82
CA THR A 369 -16.72 8.06 -11.66
C THR A 369 -16.42 6.73 -10.96
N SER A 370 -16.73 6.63 -9.67
CA SER A 370 -16.63 5.38 -8.89
C SER A 370 -17.95 4.59 -8.90
N TYR A 371 -19.06 5.17 -9.37
CA TYR A 371 -20.35 4.50 -9.43
C TYR A 371 -20.67 4.04 -10.85
N TYR A 372 -20.87 2.74 -10.99
CA TYR A 372 -21.29 2.11 -12.23
C TYR A 372 -22.68 1.50 -12.08
N PHE A 373 -23.43 1.42 -13.17
CA PHE A 373 -24.82 0.95 -13.14
C PHE A 373 -25.07 -0.04 -14.29
N THR A 374 -26.00 -0.96 -14.08
CA THR A 374 -26.67 -1.58 -15.23
C THR A 374 -27.62 -0.56 -15.86
N THR A 375 -27.98 -0.77 -17.11
CA THR A 375 -28.96 0.06 -17.81
C THR A 375 -30.29 0.04 -17.06
N ALA A 376 -30.68 -1.12 -16.50
CA ALA A 376 -31.89 -1.26 -15.69
C ALA A 376 -31.86 -0.41 -14.42
N GLN A 377 -30.74 -0.39 -13.69
CA GLN A 377 -30.55 0.43 -12.49
C GLN A 377 -30.58 1.93 -12.81
N ALA A 378 -29.86 2.35 -13.84
CA ALA A 378 -29.88 3.74 -14.28
C ALA A 378 -31.29 4.17 -14.69
N ARG A 379 -32.03 3.31 -15.40
CA ARG A 379 -33.42 3.55 -15.79
C ARG A 379 -34.31 3.86 -14.59
N GLN A 380 -34.26 3.02 -13.55
CA GLN A 380 -35.02 3.21 -12.32
C GLN A 380 -34.71 4.55 -11.64
N LEU A 381 -33.43 4.91 -11.52
CA LEU A 381 -33.02 6.19 -10.93
C LEU A 381 -33.48 7.39 -11.76
N ILE A 382 -33.33 7.33 -13.09
CA ILE A 382 -33.73 8.42 -13.98
C ILE A 382 -35.26 8.62 -13.96
N GLN A 383 -36.04 7.55 -13.75
CA GLN A 383 -37.49 7.63 -13.64
C GLN A 383 -38.00 8.37 -12.38
N LEU A 384 -37.14 8.65 -11.39
CA LEU A 384 -37.49 9.45 -10.22
C LEU A 384 -37.75 10.93 -10.55
N VAL A 385 -37.29 11.43 -11.71
CA VAL A 385 -37.54 12.81 -12.13
C VAL A 385 -38.65 12.90 -13.18
N SER A 386 -39.59 13.81 -12.96
CA SER A 386 -40.79 13.93 -13.79
C SER A 386 -40.55 14.65 -15.13
N TYR A 387 -39.64 15.63 -15.17
CA TYR A 387 -39.39 16.42 -16.38
C TYR A 387 -38.56 15.65 -17.42
N GLU A 388 -39.00 15.63 -18.68
CA GLU A 388 -38.30 14.93 -19.76
C GLU A 388 -36.90 15.51 -20.01
N SER A 389 -36.74 16.84 -19.95
CA SER A 389 -35.43 17.49 -20.08
C SER A 389 -34.42 16.98 -19.06
N ASN A 390 -34.86 16.74 -17.82
CA ASN A 390 -34.03 16.19 -16.75
C ASN A 390 -33.68 14.73 -17.04
N ARG A 391 -34.66 13.93 -17.50
CA ARG A 391 -34.43 12.53 -17.87
C ARG A 391 -33.40 12.40 -18.99
N LEU A 392 -33.50 13.23 -20.02
CA LEU A 392 -32.54 13.28 -21.13
C LEU A 392 -31.14 13.64 -20.63
N GLN A 393 -31.02 14.66 -19.78
CA GLN A 393 -29.73 15.06 -19.20
C GLN A 393 -29.10 13.94 -18.37
N LEU A 394 -29.88 13.29 -17.50
CA LEU A 394 -29.38 12.20 -16.66
C LEU A 394 -29.03 10.95 -17.50
N ALA A 395 -29.81 10.64 -18.55
CA ALA A 395 -29.50 9.54 -19.45
C ALA A 395 -28.14 9.75 -20.14
N LYS A 396 -27.88 10.95 -20.68
CA LYS A 396 -26.56 11.31 -21.24
C LYS A 396 -25.44 11.18 -20.21
N LEU A 397 -25.64 11.73 -19.00
CA LEU A 397 -24.66 11.67 -17.92
C LEU A 397 -24.33 10.22 -17.50
N SER A 398 -25.35 9.35 -17.45
CA SER A 398 -25.18 7.97 -17.05
C SER A 398 -24.38 7.13 -18.05
N TYR A 399 -24.36 7.49 -19.34
CA TYR A 399 -23.81 6.66 -20.42
C TYR A 399 -22.37 6.18 -20.14
N ARG A 400 -21.52 7.07 -19.60
CA ARG A 400 -20.12 6.73 -19.32
C ARG A 400 -19.93 5.69 -18.22
N THR A 401 -20.91 5.55 -17.32
CA THR A 401 -20.89 4.65 -16.16
C THR A 401 -21.81 3.43 -16.33
N ILE A 402 -22.36 3.20 -17.53
CA ILE A 402 -23.12 1.99 -17.83
C ILE A 402 -22.18 0.84 -18.18
N THR A 403 -22.47 -0.31 -17.57
CA THR A 403 -21.64 -1.53 -17.65
C THR A 403 -22.10 -2.48 -18.74
N ASP A 404 -23.41 -2.51 -19.02
CA ASP A 404 -24.05 -3.33 -20.05
C ASP A 404 -24.48 -2.45 -21.24
N ARG A 405 -23.53 -1.75 -21.88
CA ARG A 405 -23.82 -0.76 -22.94
C ARG A 405 -24.68 -1.29 -24.09
N ASN A 406 -24.62 -2.58 -24.38
CA ASN A 406 -25.47 -3.24 -25.38
C ASN A 406 -26.97 -3.10 -25.06
N ASN A 407 -27.32 -2.93 -23.78
CA ASN A 407 -28.69 -2.75 -23.32
C ASN A 407 -29.11 -1.28 -23.22
N PHE A 408 -28.19 -0.31 -23.45
CA PHE A 408 -28.43 1.12 -23.20
C PHE A 408 -29.67 1.67 -23.94
N SER A 409 -30.07 1.05 -25.04
CA SER A 409 -31.26 1.42 -25.79
C SER A 409 -32.55 1.38 -24.96
N GLN A 410 -32.59 0.65 -23.85
CA GLN A 410 -33.73 0.65 -22.92
C GLN A 410 -33.99 2.03 -22.28
N LEU A 411 -33.02 2.95 -22.29
CA LEU A 411 -33.21 4.34 -21.83
C LEU A 411 -33.90 5.24 -22.87
N TYR A 412 -34.05 4.82 -24.12
CA TYR A 412 -34.88 5.58 -25.07
C TYR A 412 -36.36 5.55 -24.66
N ASP A 413 -36.81 4.47 -24.03
CA ASP A 413 -38.21 4.25 -23.66
C ASP A 413 -38.70 5.15 -22.53
N ILE A 414 -37.79 5.79 -21.78
CA ILE A 414 -38.15 6.75 -20.72
C ILE A 414 -38.35 8.18 -21.24
N LEU A 415 -38.07 8.43 -22.52
CA LEU A 415 -38.21 9.70 -23.21
C LEU A 415 -39.43 9.65 -24.13
N SER A 416 -40.39 10.56 -23.95
CA SER A 416 -41.64 10.54 -24.71
C SER A 416 -41.48 11.17 -26.10
N SER A 417 -40.70 12.25 -26.23
CA SER A 417 -40.52 12.93 -27.52
C SER A 417 -39.48 12.26 -28.42
N GLN A 418 -39.75 12.29 -29.73
CA GLN A 418 -38.79 11.81 -30.73
C GLN A 418 -37.52 12.67 -30.78
N ALA A 419 -37.64 13.97 -30.49
CA ALA A 419 -36.51 14.89 -30.45
C ALA A 419 -35.49 14.48 -29.38
N SER A 420 -35.94 14.22 -28.13
CA SER A 420 -35.07 13.76 -27.04
C SER A 420 -34.41 12.41 -27.35
N ARG A 421 -35.13 11.48 -27.98
CA ARG A 421 -34.56 10.19 -28.40
C ARG A 421 -33.46 10.36 -29.45
N ASN A 422 -33.68 11.19 -30.47
CA ASN A 422 -32.69 11.51 -31.50
C ASN A 422 -31.46 12.20 -30.90
N GLU A 423 -31.66 13.08 -29.91
CA GLU A 423 -30.59 13.80 -29.24
C GLU A 423 -29.73 12.85 -28.36
N LEU A 424 -30.35 11.91 -27.65
CA LEU A 424 -29.64 10.87 -26.90
C LEU A 424 -28.87 9.94 -27.85
N ASP A 425 -29.48 9.53 -28.97
CA ASP A 425 -28.83 8.69 -29.98
C ASP A 425 -27.61 9.37 -30.61
N SER A 426 -27.73 10.66 -30.93
CA SER A 426 -26.62 11.46 -31.43
C SER A 426 -25.48 11.55 -30.41
N TYR A 427 -25.80 11.74 -29.13
CA TYR A 427 -24.82 11.77 -28.04
C TYR A 427 -24.08 10.44 -27.90
N VAL A 428 -24.80 9.31 -27.92
CA VAL A 428 -24.22 7.97 -27.81
C VAL A 428 -23.27 7.69 -28.97
N LYS A 429 -23.69 7.98 -30.21
CA LYS A 429 -22.86 7.79 -31.42
C LYS A 429 -21.59 8.64 -31.41
N ALA A 430 -21.65 9.85 -30.86
CA ALA A 430 -20.49 10.73 -30.74
C ALA A 430 -19.50 10.29 -29.66
N TYR A 431 -19.90 9.42 -28.72
CA TYR A 431 -19.03 8.91 -27.65
C TYR A 431 -18.28 7.63 -28.06
N THR A 432 -18.78 6.89 -29.07
CA THR A 432 -18.15 5.66 -29.58
C THR A 432 -17.21 5.87 -30.76
N ASN A 433 -17.14 7.09 -31.30
CA ASN A 433 -16.12 7.55 -32.27
C ASN A 433 -15.13 8.45 -31.54
#